data_AF-A0A9W9DGY3-F1
#
_entry.id   AF-A0A9W9DGY3-F1
#
_cell.length_a   1.000
_cell.length_b   1.000
_cell.length_c   1.000
_cell.angle_alpha   90.00
_cell.angle_beta   90.00
_cell.angle_gamma   90.00
#
_symmetry.space_group_name_H-M   'P 1'
#
loop_
_entity.id
_entity.type
_entity.pdbx_description
1 polymer ?
#
loop_
_entity_poly.entity_id
_entity_poly.type
_entity_poly.pdbx_seq_one_letter_code
_entity_poly.pdbx_strand_id
1 'polypeptide(L)'
;MFRTLSTMFLCSLSIVFGSLHMLASIPTSCAAPSKVSPQNCAASSISDHESSIAQPTSNRSTDSLAPLVARVAPIRADIKEKWMIGFWPTRVTPEDEKYYFQSGNLNKYLAYNLVSDLDRKPIKGKCNAGVYASALSYGGYRPDQLVVKVLRQVLIRDRIDDKAYGEAMALKLAGLYVTSGKEVLTRRNCFGITLSTSRPAIIMKKVEGMPVVKTPTWIRANNATRNKMVNDIKERINIQLMDLALEHRILFNDFHPGNIHVVLNKNGTLKEAKLLDYGYPGLVAIDPTTKKEVLEDYFERRWVEGWPRYEEN
;
A
#
# COMPACT_ATOMS: atom_id res chain seq x y z
N MET A 1 9.06 -70.65 -10.45
CA MET A 1 9.04 -70.76 -8.99
C MET A 1 8.14 -69.67 -8.44
N PHE A 2 6.91 -70.03 -8.07
CA PHE A 2 5.97 -69.15 -7.38
C PHE A 2 6.15 -69.35 -5.87
N ARG A 3 6.27 -68.26 -5.10
CA ARG A 3 5.98 -68.26 -3.66
C ARG A 3 5.11 -67.06 -3.33
N THR A 4 3.84 -67.36 -3.19
CA THR A 4 2.79 -66.63 -2.48
C THR A 4 3.09 -66.58 -0.98
N LEU A 5 2.83 -65.44 -0.35
CA LEU A 5 2.61 -65.31 1.08
C LEU A 5 1.53 -64.23 1.30
N SER A 6 0.30 -64.70 1.49
CA SER A 6 -0.71 -64.07 2.34
C SER A 6 -0.20 -64.15 3.79
N THR A 7 -0.59 -63.33 4.79
CA THR A 7 -1.96 -63.07 5.27
C THR A 7 -1.91 -62.09 6.46
N MET A 8 -3.02 -61.36 6.68
CA MET A 8 -3.65 -60.90 7.96
C MET A 8 -3.00 -59.75 8.78
N PHE A 9 -3.69 -58.61 8.96
CA PHE A 9 -4.85 -58.27 9.85
C PHE A 9 -4.46 -58.00 11.31
N LEU A 10 -4.77 -56.78 11.79
CA LEU A 10 -5.29 -56.39 13.13
C LEU A 10 -5.21 -54.84 13.24
N CYS A 11 -6.35 -54.15 13.20
CA CYS A 11 -7.12 -53.64 14.36
C CYS A 11 -6.79 -52.19 14.74
N SER A 12 -7.67 -51.30 14.27
CA SER A 12 -8.25 -50.14 14.94
C SER A 12 -7.82 -49.80 16.38
N LEU A 13 -7.41 -48.55 16.58
CA LEU A 13 -7.72 -47.81 17.80
C LEU A 13 -8.09 -46.36 17.45
N SER A 14 -9.38 -46.06 17.53
CA SER A 14 -9.93 -44.72 17.51
C SER A 14 -9.70 -44.07 18.87
N ILE A 15 -9.05 -42.90 18.90
CA ILE A 15 -9.07 -42.04 20.09
C ILE A 15 -9.96 -40.84 19.77
N VAL A 16 -11.08 -40.80 20.48
CA VAL A 16 -12.04 -39.71 20.59
C VAL A 16 -11.55 -38.80 21.72
N PHE A 17 -11.24 -37.54 21.40
CA PHE A 17 -11.32 -36.40 22.31
C PHE A 17 -12.01 -35.31 21.48
N GLY A 18 -13.19 -34.82 21.81
CA GLY A 18 -13.63 -34.39 23.13
C GLY A 18 -13.89 -32.89 23.01
N SER A 19 -15.04 -32.55 22.41
CA SER A 19 -15.51 -31.18 22.21
C SER A 19 -15.69 -30.46 23.54
N LEU A 20 -15.01 -29.32 23.72
CA LEU A 20 -15.35 -28.35 24.76
C LEU A 20 -15.95 -27.10 24.10
N HIS A 21 -17.28 -27.07 24.04
CA HIS A 21 -18.05 -25.86 23.76
C HIS A 21 -17.99 -24.95 24.99
N MET A 22 -17.37 -23.78 24.87
CA MET A 22 -17.69 -22.65 25.73
C MET A 22 -18.55 -21.66 24.95
N LEU A 23 -19.86 -21.76 25.18
CA LEU A 23 -20.84 -20.75 24.84
C LEU A 23 -20.77 -19.66 25.91
N ALA A 24 -20.19 -18.51 25.56
CA ALA A 24 -20.34 -17.29 26.34
C ALA A 24 -21.58 -16.54 25.85
N SER A 25 -22.64 -16.60 26.65
CA SER A 25 -23.90 -15.89 26.48
C SER A 25 -23.68 -14.39 26.69
N ILE A 26 -23.90 -13.58 25.66
CA ILE A 26 -23.95 -12.11 25.78
C ILE A 26 -25.42 -11.72 25.99
N PRO A 27 -25.77 -11.02 27.09
CA PRO A 27 -27.14 -10.55 27.29
C PRO A 27 -27.45 -9.40 26.32
N THR A 28 -28.51 -9.61 25.55
CA THR A 28 -29.17 -8.62 24.70
C THR A 28 -29.96 -7.67 25.61
N SER A 29 -29.60 -6.39 25.62
CA SER A 29 -30.42 -5.34 26.23
C SER A 29 -30.96 -4.43 25.14
N CYS A 30 -32.26 -4.59 24.86
CA CYS A 30 -33.05 -3.71 24.02
C CYS A 30 -33.24 -2.36 24.69
N ALA A 31 -32.91 -1.27 23.99
CA ALA A 31 -33.44 0.06 24.30
C ALA A 31 -33.54 0.90 23.02
N ALA A 32 -34.76 1.00 22.51
CA ALA A 32 -35.31 2.09 21.71
C ALA A 32 -36.80 2.16 22.09
N PRO A 33 -37.52 3.31 22.05
CA PRO A 33 -37.29 4.43 21.14
C PRO A 33 -37.44 5.83 21.78
N SER A 34 -37.00 6.88 21.09
CA SER A 34 -37.68 8.17 21.21
C SER A 34 -37.81 8.83 19.83
N LYS A 35 -39.08 9.05 19.48
CA LYS A 35 -39.55 9.76 18.30
C LYS A 35 -39.35 11.27 18.56
N VAL A 36 -38.68 11.95 17.64
CA VAL A 36 -38.84 13.40 17.50
C VAL A 36 -39.21 13.70 16.05
N SER A 37 -40.32 14.41 15.93
CA SER A 37 -41.03 14.77 14.70
C SER A 37 -40.22 15.73 13.80
N PRO A 38 -40.55 15.78 12.49
CA PRO A 38 -39.97 16.73 11.55
C PRO A 38 -40.66 18.11 11.69
N GLN A 39 -39.86 19.17 11.81
CA GLN A 39 -40.33 20.54 11.60
C GLN A 39 -39.94 20.99 10.19
N ASN A 40 -40.99 21.23 9.40
CA ASN A 40 -40.98 22.09 8.22
C ASN A 40 -40.62 23.52 8.61
N CYS A 41 -39.90 24.22 7.73
CA CYS A 41 -39.87 25.67 7.46
C CYS A 41 -38.58 25.92 6.67
N ALA A 42 -38.49 26.73 5.63
CA ALA A 42 -39.43 27.42 4.77
C ALA A 42 -38.57 27.83 3.56
N ALA A 43 -39.18 27.94 2.40
CA ALA A 43 -38.55 28.53 1.22
C ALA A 43 -38.23 30.01 1.48
N SER A 44 -37.07 30.46 1.02
CA SER A 44 -36.81 31.87 0.75
C SER A 44 -36.08 32.02 -0.58
N SER A 45 -36.84 32.54 -1.54
CA SER A 45 -36.49 33.09 -2.83
C SER A 45 -35.50 34.25 -2.74
N ILE A 46 -34.40 34.21 -3.50
CA ILE A 46 -33.58 35.37 -3.91
C ILE A 46 -32.96 34.99 -5.26
N SER A 47 -33.63 35.33 -6.36
CA SER A 47 -33.46 36.52 -7.20
C SER A 47 -32.44 36.32 -8.32
N ASP A 48 -32.97 36.29 -9.54
CA ASP A 48 -32.24 36.41 -10.79
C ASP A 48 -31.41 37.69 -10.81
N HIS A 49 -30.12 37.55 -11.08
CA HIS A 49 -29.31 38.62 -11.63
C HIS A 49 -28.51 38.06 -12.79
N GLU A 50 -29.08 38.22 -13.98
CA GLU A 50 -28.33 38.33 -15.21
C GLU A 50 -27.36 39.52 -15.10
N SER A 51 -26.08 39.25 -15.24
CA SER A 51 -25.10 40.26 -15.61
C SER A 51 -23.96 39.59 -16.38
N SER A 52 -24.10 39.64 -17.70
CA SER A 52 -23.06 40.04 -18.66
C SER A 52 -21.62 39.84 -18.17
N ILE A 53 -21.00 38.71 -18.54
CA ILE A 53 -19.55 38.56 -18.48
C ILE A 53 -19.00 38.88 -19.86
N ALA A 54 -18.51 40.11 -19.99
CA ALA A 54 -17.58 40.51 -21.02
C ALA A 54 -16.32 39.62 -20.95
N GLN A 55 -15.89 39.12 -22.11
CA GLN A 55 -14.61 38.42 -22.26
C GLN A 55 -13.44 39.35 -21.96
N PRO A 56 -12.47 38.93 -21.12
CA PRO A 56 -11.12 39.43 -21.21
C PRO A 56 -10.28 38.40 -21.98
N THR A 57 -9.96 38.76 -23.22
CA THR A 57 -8.77 38.27 -23.90
C THR A 57 -7.55 38.71 -23.10
N SER A 58 -6.89 37.78 -22.41
CA SER A 58 -5.51 38.01 -22.01
C SER A 58 -4.72 36.70 -22.08
N ASN A 59 -3.80 36.68 -23.02
CA ASN A 59 -2.69 35.74 -23.13
C ASN A 59 -2.08 35.50 -21.76
N ARG A 60 -2.34 34.34 -21.16
CA ARG A 60 -1.59 33.86 -20.00
C ARG A 60 -0.83 32.63 -20.44
N SER A 61 0.47 32.87 -20.61
CA SER A 61 1.56 31.91 -20.64
C SER A 61 1.16 30.59 -19.95
N THR A 62 1.09 29.52 -20.74
CA THR A 62 1.15 28.15 -20.25
C THR A 62 2.58 27.88 -19.78
N ASP A 63 3.00 28.56 -18.71
CA ASP A 63 4.16 28.14 -17.92
C ASP A 63 3.73 26.91 -17.11
N SER A 64 3.73 25.78 -17.81
CA SER A 64 4.45 24.59 -17.40
C SER A 64 4.53 24.38 -15.88
N LEU A 65 3.45 23.87 -15.29
CA LEU A 65 3.48 23.11 -14.02
C LEU A 65 4.26 21.77 -14.14
N ALA A 66 4.94 21.55 -15.26
CA ALA A 66 5.84 20.44 -15.52
C ALA A 66 7.31 20.92 -15.47
N PRO A 67 7.89 21.08 -14.25
CA PRO A 67 9.06 20.25 -13.98
C PRO A 67 9.24 19.83 -12.51
N LEU A 68 8.18 19.74 -11.70
CA LEU A 68 8.31 19.35 -10.28
C LEU A 68 8.37 17.84 -10.00
N VAL A 69 8.39 16.98 -11.03
CA VAL A 69 8.27 15.51 -10.86
C VAL A 69 9.47 14.71 -11.37
N ALA A 70 10.57 15.32 -11.81
CA ALA A 70 11.67 14.54 -12.38
C ALA A 70 13.06 15.03 -11.97
N ARG A 71 13.58 14.49 -10.86
CA ARG A 71 15.00 14.12 -10.67
C ARG A 71 15.24 13.59 -9.25
N VAL A 72 14.65 12.43 -8.93
CA VAL A 72 15.27 11.57 -7.91
C VAL A 72 16.25 10.68 -8.65
N ALA A 73 17.52 11.06 -8.62
CA ALA A 73 18.58 10.19 -9.12
C ALA A 73 18.49 8.85 -8.37
N PRO A 74 18.71 7.70 -9.04
CA PRO A 74 18.91 6.45 -8.31
C PRO A 74 20.03 6.68 -7.30
N ILE A 75 19.93 6.07 -6.11
CA ILE A 75 21.02 6.04 -5.13
C ILE A 75 22.30 5.79 -5.92
N ARG A 76 23.19 6.80 -5.97
CA ARG A 76 24.48 6.58 -6.58
C ARG A 76 25.12 5.45 -5.79
N ALA A 77 25.66 4.46 -6.48
CA ALA A 77 26.23 3.26 -5.86
C ALA A 77 27.40 3.56 -4.89
N ASP A 78 27.85 4.82 -4.83
CA ASP A 78 28.85 5.35 -3.92
C ASP A 78 28.32 5.72 -2.52
N ILE A 79 27.00 5.82 -2.31
CA ILE A 79 26.39 6.04 -0.97
C ILE A 79 26.09 4.68 -0.31
N LYS A 80 27.04 3.74 -0.33
CA LYS A 80 26.95 2.57 0.54
C LYS A 80 27.50 2.95 1.89
N GLU A 81 26.63 3.46 2.75
CA GLU A 81 26.97 3.75 4.14
C GLU A 81 27.44 2.46 4.83
N LYS A 82 28.42 2.56 5.73
CA LYS A 82 29.01 1.37 6.38
C LYS A 82 28.00 0.53 7.16
N TRP A 83 26.95 1.17 7.67
CA TRP A 83 25.86 0.53 8.41
C TRP A 83 24.80 -0.13 7.51
N MET A 84 24.82 0.12 6.19
CA MET A 84 23.90 -0.50 5.24
C MET A 84 24.45 -1.86 4.80
N ILE A 85 23.76 -2.92 5.22
CA ILE A 85 24.12 -4.29 4.81
C ILE A 85 23.83 -4.47 3.31
N GLY A 86 22.65 -4.03 2.88
CA GLY A 86 22.19 -4.11 1.49
C GLY A 86 20.71 -3.79 1.35
N PHE A 87 20.15 -3.99 0.16
CA PHE A 87 18.70 -3.93 -0.02
C PHE A 87 18.04 -5.12 0.65
N TRP A 88 16.88 -4.85 1.24
CA TRP A 88 16.14 -5.87 1.97
C TRP A 88 15.14 -6.59 1.05
N PRO A 89 14.92 -7.91 1.21
CA PRO A 89 15.52 -8.83 2.19
C PRO A 89 16.93 -9.23 1.77
N THR A 90 17.81 -9.38 2.75
CA THR A 90 19.20 -9.82 2.51
C THR A 90 19.26 -11.28 2.06
N ARG A 91 18.26 -12.09 2.43
CA ARG A 91 18.10 -13.48 2.01
C ARG A 91 16.64 -13.92 2.14
N VAL A 92 16.10 -14.60 1.12
CA VAL A 92 14.84 -15.33 1.20
C VAL A 92 15.12 -16.75 1.74
N THR A 93 14.39 -17.17 2.77
CA THR A 93 14.53 -18.51 3.35
C THR A 93 13.50 -19.48 2.79
N PRO A 94 13.74 -20.80 2.86
CA PRO A 94 12.72 -21.79 2.49
C PRO A 94 11.40 -21.65 3.28
N GLU A 95 11.44 -21.09 4.47
CA GLU A 95 10.23 -20.84 5.26
C GLU A 95 9.43 -19.66 4.71
N ASP A 96 10.10 -18.61 4.23
CA ASP A 96 9.46 -17.50 3.53
C ASP A 96 8.77 -18.01 2.25
N GLU A 97 9.44 -18.88 1.49
CA GLU A 97 8.87 -19.47 0.27
C GLU A 97 7.59 -20.27 0.57
N LYS A 98 7.52 -20.97 1.71
CA LYS A 98 6.30 -21.68 2.13
C LYS A 98 5.19 -20.74 2.57
N TYR A 99 5.51 -19.56 3.08
CA TYR A 99 4.51 -18.64 3.63
C TYR A 99 3.93 -17.69 2.58
N TYR A 100 4.76 -17.21 1.64
CA TYR A 100 4.35 -16.22 0.64
C TYR A 100 4.04 -16.87 -0.71
N PHE A 101 3.06 -16.28 -1.41
CA PHE A 101 2.67 -16.62 -2.77
C PHE A 101 2.10 -18.03 -2.98
N GLN A 102 1.65 -18.67 -1.89
CA GLN A 102 1.04 -19.99 -1.89
C GLN A 102 -0.47 -19.98 -2.08
N SER A 103 -1.15 -18.83 -2.01
CA SER A 103 -2.62 -18.74 -2.04
C SER A 103 -3.27 -18.99 -3.42
N GLY A 104 -2.49 -19.48 -4.39
CA GLY A 104 -2.97 -19.80 -5.73
C GLY A 104 -3.37 -18.58 -6.56
N ASN A 105 -4.41 -18.72 -7.38
CA ASN A 105 -4.85 -17.70 -8.33
C ASN A 105 -5.71 -16.61 -7.65
N LEU A 106 -5.27 -15.36 -7.74
CA LEU A 106 -5.90 -14.19 -7.15
C LEU A 106 -6.73 -13.36 -8.13
N ASN A 107 -6.90 -13.77 -9.39
CA ASN A 107 -7.64 -13.00 -10.40
C ASN A 107 -9.04 -12.59 -9.94
N LYS A 108 -9.74 -13.46 -9.19
CA LYS A 108 -11.10 -13.20 -8.71
C LYS A 108 -11.20 -12.01 -7.75
N TYR A 109 -10.09 -11.57 -7.16
CA TYR A 109 -10.04 -10.42 -6.27
C TYR A 109 -9.72 -9.12 -7.00
N LEU A 110 -9.45 -9.14 -8.31
CA LEU A 110 -9.17 -7.94 -9.09
C LEU A 110 -10.50 -7.30 -9.53
N ALA A 111 -10.86 -6.14 -8.96
CA ALA A 111 -12.03 -5.38 -9.39
C ALA A 111 -11.68 -4.36 -10.48
N TYR A 112 -11.55 -3.10 -10.06
CA TYR A 112 -11.21 -1.96 -10.88
C TYR A 112 -9.89 -1.36 -10.40
N ASN A 113 -9.25 -0.64 -11.30
CA ASN A 113 -7.98 0.01 -11.02
C ASN A 113 -8.15 1.11 -9.98
N LEU A 114 -7.28 1.12 -8.97
CA LEU A 114 -7.22 2.20 -7.98
C LEU A 114 -6.49 3.39 -8.59
N VAL A 115 -7.14 4.18 -9.44
CA VAL A 115 -6.79 5.59 -9.68
C VAL A 115 -8.10 6.36 -9.75
N SER A 116 -8.08 7.57 -9.16
CA SER A 116 -9.15 8.59 -9.13
C SER A 116 -10.29 8.32 -10.11
N ASP A 117 -11.53 8.43 -9.63
CA ASP A 117 -12.83 8.16 -10.29
C ASP A 117 -12.98 8.51 -11.79
N LEU A 118 -12.02 9.25 -12.36
CA LEU A 118 -11.88 9.70 -13.72
C LEU A 118 -11.14 8.72 -14.67
N ASP A 119 -10.16 7.92 -14.22
CA ASP A 119 -9.31 7.11 -15.12
C ASP A 119 -9.25 5.64 -14.69
N ARG A 120 -10.06 4.79 -15.34
CA ARG A 120 -10.16 3.34 -15.10
C ARG A 120 -8.89 2.54 -15.47
N LYS A 121 -7.71 3.17 -15.60
CA LYS A 121 -6.44 2.51 -15.98
C LYS A 121 -5.62 2.14 -14.73
N PRO A 122 -4.91 1.00 -14.71
CA PRO A 122 -4.11 0.59 -13.55
C PRO A 122 -3.02 1.60 -13.25
N ILE A 123 -2.72 1.87 -11.96
CA ILE A 123 -1.43 2.46 -11.59
C ILE A 123 -0.36 1.47 -12.01
N LYS A 124 0.30 1.76 -13.12
CA LYS A 124 1.49 1.05 -13.57
C LYS A 124 2.70 1.82 -13.06
N GLY A 125 3.60 1.13 -12.38
CA GLY A 125 4.91 1.67 -12.03
C GLY A 125 6.02 0.83 -12.66
N LYS A 126 7.25 1.13 -12.25
CA LYS A 126 8.45 0.44 -12.71
C LYS A 126 8.43 -1.04 -12.32
N CYS A 127 7.96 -1.35 -11.10
CA CYS A 127 7.99 -2.69 -10.53
C CYS A 127 6.61 -3.37 -10.43
N ASN A 128 5.51 -2.62 -10.56
CA ASN A 128 4.14 -3.14 -10.50
C ASN A 128 3.45 -3.11 -11.88
N ALA A 129 2.71 -4.18 -12.18
CA ALA A 129 1.82 -4.28 -13.32
C ALA A 129 0.50 -3.53 -13.10
N GLY A 130 0.06 -3.41 -11.84
CA GLY A 130 -1.16 -2.71 -11.48
C GLY A 130 -1.40 -2.72 -9.97
N VAL A 131 -2.17 -1.74 -9.50
CA VAL A 131 -2.77 -1.72 -8.16
C VAL A 131 -4.28 -1.58 -8.33
N TYR A 132 -5.02 -2.50 -7.73
CA TYR A 132 -6.45 -2.70 -7.94
C TYR A 132 -7.20 -2.64 -6.62
N ALA A 133 -8.45 -2.17 -6.65
CA ALA A 133 -9.36 -2.39 -5.54
C ALA A 133 -9.68 -3.89 -5.46
N SER A 134 -9.91 -4.40 -4.26
CA SER A 134 -10.37 -5.78 -4.12
C SER A 134 -11.83 -5.89 -4.59
N ALA A 135 -12.13 -6.93 -5.37
CA ALA A 135 -13.50 -7.28 -5.76
C ALA A 135 -14.28 -7.99 -4.66
N LEU A 136 -13.57 -8.71 -3.80
CA LEU A 136 -14.16 -9.60 -2.81
C LEU A 136 -13.54 -9.35 -1.44
N SER A 137 -14.29 -9.72 -0.40
CA SER A 137 -13.79 -9.80 0.96
C SER A 137 -12.74 -10.89 1.08
N TYR A 138 -11.77 -10.73 1.98
CA TYR A 138 -10.77 -11.75 2.28
C TYR A 138 -10.30 -11.64 3.72
N GLY A 139 -10.11 -12.77 4.41
CA GLY A 139 -9.51 -12.78 5.75
C GLY A 139 -10.22 -11.89 6.78
N GLY A 140 -11.55 -11.77 6.68
CA GLY A 140 -12.36 -10.90 7.56
C GLY A 140 -12.42 -9.41 7.15
N TYR A 141 -11.69 -8.99 6.11
CA TYR A 141 -11.73 -7.62 5.60
C TYR A 141 -12.73 -7.48 4.45
N ARG A 142 -13.43 -6.35 4.42
CA ARG A 142 -14.33 -5.98 3.33
C ARG A 142 -13.54 -5.57 2.07
N PRO A 143 -14.16 -5.60 0.87
CA PRO A 143 -13.47 -5.26 -0.37
C PRO A 143 -12.90 -3.84 -0.39
N ASP A 144 -13.61 -2.87 0.21
CA ASP A 144 -13.21 -1.46 0.28
C ASP A 144 -12.04 -1.18 1.24
N GLN A 145 -11.71 -2.17 2.09
CA GLN A 145 -10.59 -2.14 3.03
C GLN A 145 -9.33 -2.81 2.46
N LEU A 146 -9.40 -3.34 1.24
CA LEU A 146 -8.34 -4.13 0.63
C LEU A 146 -7.91 -3.54 -0.72
N VAL A 147 -6.63 -3.73 -1.03
CA VAL A 147 -6.06 -3.47 -2.35
C VAL A 147 -5.28 -4.70 -2.80
N VAL A 148 -5.25 -4.95 -4.11
CA VAL A 148 -4.47 -6.01 -4.73
C VAL A 148 -3.37 -5.37 -5.57
N LYS A 149 -2.11 -5.61 -5.21
CA LYS A 149 -0.95 -5.16 -5.98
C LYS A 149 -0.40 -6.33 -6.78
N VAL A 150 -0.37 -6.16 -8.11
CA VAL A 150 0.19 -7.14 -9.03
C VAL A 150 1.57 -6.66 -9.47
N LEU A 151 2.58 -7.49 -9.27
CA LEU A 151 3.96 -7.18 -9.61
C LEU A 151 4.23 -7.44 -11.09
N ARG A 152 5.14 -6.67 -11.70
CA ARG A 152 5.37 -6.71 -13.15
C ARG A 152 6.05 -8.00 -13.62
N GLN A 153 6.79 -8.66 -12.73
CA GLN A 153 7.54 -9.86 -13.03
C GLN A 153 6.62 -10.94 -13.60
N VAL A 154 6.95 -11.42 -14.80
CA VAL A 154 6.35 -12.64 -15.35
C VAL A 154 7.11 -13.82 -14.77
N LEU A 155 6.39 -14.76 -14.19
CA LEU A 155 6.96 -15.95 -13.57
C LEU A 155 7.44 -16.91 -14.68
N ILE A 156 8.73 -17.24 -14.62
CA ILE A 156 9.34 -18.29 -15.45
C ILE A 156 9.57 -19.48 -14.53
N ARG A 157 8.99 -20.65 -14.88
CA ARG A 157 9.04 -21.86 -14.03
C ARG A 157 8.53 -21.61 -12.60
N ASP A 158 7.49 -20.79 -12.47
CA ASP A 158 6.89 -20.42 -11.18
C ASP A 158 7.83 -19.76 -10.15
N ARG A 159 9.02 -19.31 -10.56
CA ARG A 159 9.97 -18.64 -9.67
C ARG A 159 9.63 -17.18 -9.47
N ILE A 160 9.51 -16.80 -8.20
CA ILE A 160 9.27 -15.45 -7.72
C ILE A 160 10.62 -14.80 -7.40
N ASP A 161 10.83 -13.55 -7.83
CA ASP A 161 12.05 -12.78 -7.54
C ASP A 161 12.07 -12.38 -6.06
N ASP A 162 13.26 -12.35 -5.46
CA ASP A 162 13.51 -11.90 -4.09
C ASP A 162 12.90 -10.52 -3.82
N LYS A 163 12.80 -9.65 -4.84
CA LYS A 163 12.12 -8.34 -4.72
C LYS A 163 10.64 -8.46 -4.32
N ALA A 164 9.94 -9.47 -4.85
CA ALA A 164 8.54 -9.70 -4.55
C ALA A 164 8.35 -10.28 -3.16
N TYR A 165 9.24 -11.20 -2.74
CA TYR A 165 9.29 -11.68 -1.36
C TYR A 165 9.53 -10.54 -0.39
N GLY A 166 10.51 -9.68 -0.70
CA GLY A 166 10.77 -8.48 0.08
C GLY A 166 9.54 -7.64 0.27
N GLU A 167 8.87 -7.24 -0.80
CA GLU A 167 7.69 -6.41 -0.66
C GLU A 167 6.60 -7.07 0.22
N ALA A 168 6.34 -8.37 0.07
CA ALA A 168 5.38 -9.09 0.90
C ALA A 168 5.79 -9.15 2.38
N MET A 169 7.07 -9.43 2.65
CA MET A 169 7.61 -9.46 4.00
C MET A 169 7.52 -8.08 4.66
N ALA A 170 7.80 -6.98 3.94
CA ALA A 170 7.79 -5.65 4.55
C ALA A 170 6.37 -5.20 4.86
N LEU A 171 5.44 -5.51 3.97
CA LEU A 171 4.03 -5.31 4.25
C LEU A 171 3.59 -6.08 5.50
N LYS A 172 4.17 -7.26 5.78
CA LYS A 172 3.87 -8.02 6.99
C LYS A 172 4.38 -7.30 8.24
N LEU A 173 5.61 -6.80 8.21
CA LEU A 173 6.20 -6.03 9.31
C LEU A 173 5.43 -4.71 9.55
N ALA A 174 5.01 -4.03 8.49
CA ALA A 174 4.17 -2.83 8.58
C ALA A 174 2.71 -3.12 8.98
N GLY A 175 2.33 -4.39 9.20
CA GLY A 175 0.97 -4.78 9.56
C GLY A 175 -0.08 -4.59 8.45
N LEU A 176 0.36 -4.43 7.20
CA LEU A 176 -0.47 -4.19 6.01
C LEU A 176 -0.70 -5.45 5.17
N TYR A 177 0.14 -6.46 5.30
CA TYR A 177 -0.01 -7.72 4.56
C TYR A 177 -1.27 -8.48 4.97
N VAL A 178 -1.98 -9.03 3.99
CA VAL A 178 -3.11 -9.94 4.23
C VAL A 178 -2.81 -11.31 3.66
N THR A 179 -2.48 -11.39 2.37
CA THR A 179 -2.04 -12.64 1.72
C THR A 179 -1.28 -12.37 0.42
N SER A 180 -0.65 -13.38 -0.16
CA SER A 180 -0.10 -13.32 -1.52
C SER A 180 -0.29 -14.61 -2.31
N GLY A 181 -0.27 -14.48 -3.63
CA GLY A 181 -0.55 -15.52 -4.62
C GLY A 181 -0.17 -15.05 -6.02
N LYS A 182 -0.90 -15.47 -7.05
CA LYS A 182 -0.56 -15.19 -8.45
C LYS A 182 -1.74 -14.59 -9.22
N GLU A 183 -1.46 -13.58 -10.05
CA GLU A 183 -2.34 -13.25 -11.19
C GLU A 183 -2.02 -14.25 -12.31
N VAL A 184 -3.04 -14.86 -12.93
CA VAL A 184 -2.89 -15.77 -14.07
C VAL A 184 -3.51 -15.17 -15.31
N LEU A 185 -2.70 -14.90 -16.33
CA LEU A 185 -3.10 -14.34 -17.60
C LEU A 185 -3.10 -15.43 -18.66
N THR A 186 -4.29 -15.82 -19.10
CA THR A 186 -4.48 -16.79 -20.19
C THR A 186 -4.81 -16.05 -21.48
N ARG A 187 -4.03 -16.32 -22.54
CA ARG A 187 -4.22 -15.73 -23.87
C ARG A 187 -4.18 -16.82 -24.93
N ARG A 188 -5.09 -16.73 -25.91
CA ARG A 188 -5.05 -17.57 -27.10
C ARG A 188 -4.22 -16.87 -28.16
N ASN A 189 -3.21 -17.53 -28.72
CA ASN A 189 -2.43 -16.98 -29.82
C ASN A 189 -3.15 -17.17 -31.17
N CYS A 190 -2.60 -16.61 -32.25
CA CYS A 190 -3.17 -16.70 -33.60
C CYS A 190 -3.27 -18.14 -34.16
N PHE A 191 -2.53 -19.08 -33.57
CA PHE A 191 -2.59 -20.51 -33.92
C PHE A 191 -3.60 -21.29 -33.06
N GLY A 192 -4.38 -20.59 -32.23
CA GLY A 192 -5.36 -21.22 -31.35
C GLY A 192 -4.76 -21.87 -30.10
N ILE A 193 -3.46 -21.75 -29.86
CA ILE A 193 -2.76 -22.29 -28.69
C ILE A 193 -2.96 -21.36 -27.50
N THR A 194 -3.37 -21.95 -26.37
CA THR A 194 -3.55 -21.25 -25.10
C THR A 194 -2.22 -21.12 -24.39
N LEU A 195 -1.74 -19.89 -24.22
CA LEU A 195 -0.57 -19.55 -23.43
C LEU A 195 -1.03 -18.95 -22.09
N SER A 196 -0.59 -19.55 -20.99
CA SER A 196 -0.80 -19.03 -19.64
C SER A 196 0.50 -18.46 -19.10
N THR A 197 0.44 -17.22 -18.66
CA THR A 197 1.53 -16.55 -17.93
C THR A 197 1.03 -16.16 -16.56
N SER A 198 1.91 -16.09 -15.57
CA SER A 198 1.52 -15.69 -14.22
C SER A 198 2.45 -14.60 -13.68
N ARG A 199 1.94 -13.84 -12.71
CA ARG A 199 2.66 -12.77 -12.03
C ARG A 199 2.42 -12.84 -10.52
N PRO A 200 3.39 -12.47 -9.66
CA PRO A 200 3.13 -12.37 -8.24
C PRO A 200 2.05 -11.31 -7.95
N ALA A 201 1.17 -11.60 -7.01
CA ALA A 201 0.14 -10.68 -6.54
C ALA A 201 0.04 -10.71 -5.02
N ILE A 202 -0.18 -9.54 -4.40
CA ILE A 202 -0.28 -9.35 -2.96
C ILE A 202 -1.61 -8.68 -2.65
N ILE A 203 -2.40 -9.26 -1.74
CA ILE A 203 -3.54 -8.59 -1.11
C ILE A 203 -3.04 -7.93 0.17
N MET A 204 -3.30 -6.64 0.31
CA MET A 204 -2.90 -5.85 1.46
C MET A 204 -4.04 -4.95 1.92
N LYS A 205 -3.98 -4.52 3.18
CA LYS A 205 -4.89 -3.53 3.73
C LYS A 205 -4.75 -2.21 2.96
N LYS A 206 -5.88 -1.60 2.65
CA LYS A 206 -5.93 -0.25 2.09
C LYS A 206 -5.50 0.75 3.16
N VAL A 207 -4.52 1.58 2.83
CA VAL A 207 -4.16 2.74 3.65
C VAL A 207 -5.10 3.89 3.31
N GLU A 208 -5.76 4.43 4.32
CA GLU A 208 -6.65 5.58 4.17
C GLU A 208 -5.90 6.85 3.76
N GLY A 209 -6.62 7.79 3.17
CA GLY A 209 -6.07 9.06 2.72
C GLY A 209 -5.58 9.05 1.28
N MET A 210 -4.79 10.07 0.94
CA MET A 210 -4.23 10.27 -0.40
C MET A 210 -2.89 10.99 -0.31
N PRO A 211 -2.07 11.02 -1.38
CA PRO A 211 -0.84 11.80 -1.38
C PRO A 211 -1.11 13.26 -1.05
N VAL A 212 -0.28 13.87 -0.18
CA VAL A 212 -0.51 15.25 0.29
C VAL A 212 -0.64 16.23 -0.88
N VAL A 213 0.18 16.04 -1.92
CA VAL A 213 0.22 16.88 -3.13
C VAL A 213 -1.07 16.84 -3.95
N LYS A 214 -1.93 15.83 -3.73
CA LYS A 214 -3.24 15.68 -4.37
C LYS A 214 -4.39 16.21 -3.52
N THR A 215 -4.13 16.62 -2.28
CA THR A 215 -5.19 17.13 -1.40
C THR A 215 -5.63 18.53 -1.82
N PRO A 216 -6.95 18.86 -1.76
CA PRO A 216 -7.43 20.21 -2.03
C PRO A 216 -6.79 21.27 -1.14
N THR A 217 -6.47 20.92 0.12
CA THR A 217 -5.78 21.80 1.07
C THR A 217 -4.40 22.18 0.55
N TRP A 218 -3.59 21.21 0.11
CA TRP A 218 -2.25 21.48 -0.41
C TRP A 218 -2.26 22.30 -1.70
N ILE A 219 -3.20 21.99 -2.61
CA ILE A 219 -3.32 22.69 -3.88
C ILE A 219 -3.59 24.19 -3.66
N ARG A 220 -4.43 24.53 -2.67
CA ARG A 220 -4.78 25.92 -2.33
C ARG A 220 -3.84 26.59 -1.33
N ALA A 221 -2.99 25.84 -0.65
CA ALA A 221 -2.10 26.35 0.38
C ALA A 221 -1.01 27.27 -0.20
N ASN A 222 -0.70 28.35 0.53
CA ASN A 222 0.50 29.15 0.30
C ASN A 222 1.76 28.40 0.79
N ASN A 223 2.94 28.95 0.48
CA ASN A 223 4.22 28.31 0.79
C ASN A 223 4.42 28.08 2.29
N ALA A 224 4.08 29.05 3.15
CA ALA A 224 4.15 28.90 4.60
C ALA A 224 3.29 27.72 5.11
N THR A 225 2.06 27.60 4.61
CA THR A 225 1.16 26.48 4.97
C THR A 225 1.69 25.15 4.45
N ARG A 226 2.25 25.10 3.24
CA ARG A 226 2.88 23.89 2.70
C ARG A 226 4.09 23.46 3.53
N ASN A 227 4.98 24.39 3.88
CA ASN A 227 6.13 24.13 4.75
C ASN A 227 5.68 23.57 6.11
N LYS A 228 4.65 24.15 6.71
CA LYS A 228 4.06 23.62 7.94
C LYS A 228 3.56 22.19 7.76
N MET A 229 2.79 21.91 6.71
CA MET A 229 2.31 20.56 6.42
C MET A 229 3.46 19.57 6.19
N VAL A 230 4.52 19.96 5.47
CA VAL A 230 5.71 19.12 5.26
C VAL A 230 6.35 18.76 6.60
N ASN A 231 6.52 19.73 7.50
CA ASN A 231 7.11 19.51 8.82
C ASN A 231 6.22 18.59 9.69
N ASP A 232 4.90 18.80 9.70
CA ASP A 232 3.97 17.95 10.44
C ASP A 232 3.98 16.50 9.92
N ILE A 233 4.13 16.31 8.59
CA ILE A 233 4.27 14.97 7.99
C ILE A 233 5.61 14.37 8.38
N LYS A 234 6.70 15.13 8.27
CA LYS A 234 8.05 14.69 8.57
C LYS A 234 8.14 14.09 9.97
N GLU A 235 7.62 14.79 10.97
CA GLU A 235 7.63 14.33 12.37
C GLU A 235 6.95 12.96 12.51
N ARG A 236 5.75 12.80 11.93
CA ARG A 236 4.98 11.54 12.00
C ARG A 236 5.61 10.39 11.25
N ILE A 237 6.25 10.67 10.12
CA ILE A 237 6.95 9.67 9.32
C ILE A 237 8.25 9.24 10.01
N ASN A 238 8.97 10.16 10.65
CA ASN A 238 10.18 9.84 11.40
C ASN A 238 9.90 8.83 12.51
N ILE A 239 8.80 9.00 13.26
CA ILE A 239 8.39 8.06 14.32
C ILE A 239 8.20 6.65 13.74
N GLN A 240 7.37 6.50 12.72
CA GLN A 240 7.11 5.19 12.06
C GLN A 240 8.39 4.55 11.52
N LEU A 241 9.30 5.37 11.01
CA LEU A 241 10.55 4.90 10.43
C LEU A 241 11.54 4.44 11.49
N MET A 242 11.66 5.16 12.60
CA MET A 242 12.49 4.76 13.72
C MET A 242 11.98 3.46 14.34
N ASP A 243 10.66 3.30 14.47
CA ASP A 243 10.07 2.04 14.96
C ASP A 243 10.47 0.86 14.05
N LEU A 244 10.28 1.00 12.73
CA LEU A 244 10.66 -0.04 11.76
C LEU A 244 12.17 -0.34 11.80
N ALA A 245 13.00 0.70 11.92
CA ALA A 245 14.44 0.57 11.91
C ALA A 245 15.00 -0.07 13.17
N LEU A 246 14.48 0.30 14.34
CA LEU A 246 14.98 -0.20 15.62
C LEU A 246 14.44 -1.60 15.93
N GLU A 247 13.19 -1.87 15.60
CA GLU A 247 12.54 -3.16 15.87
C GLU A 247 12.94 -4.22 14.84
N HIS A 248 12.93 -3.87 13.55
CA HIS A 248 13.10 -4.85 12.48
C HIS A 248 14.39 -4.71 11.69
N ARG A 249 15.22 -3.70 11.99
CA ARG A 249 16.49 -3.44 11.31
C ARG A 249 16.33 -3.22 9.80
N ILE A 250 15.25 -2.52 9.45
CA ILE A 250 14.91 -2.14 8.08
C ILE A 250 14.63 -0.64 8.02
N LEU A 251 15.23 0.04 7.06
CA LEU A 251 15.00 1.46 6.81
C LEU A 251 14.23 1.65 5.52
N PHE A 252 13.26 2.57 5.55
CA PHE A 252 12.62 3.06 4.35
C PHE A 252 13.50 4.10 3.64
N ASN A 253 13.56 4.04 2.32
CA ASN A 253 14.49 4.83 1.51
C ASN A 253 13.81 5.62 0.38
N ASP A 254 12.54 5.34 0.06
CA ASP A 254 11.83 5.97 -1.06
C ASP A 254 10.85 7.07 -0.62
N PHE A 255 11.38 8.15 -0.03
CA PHE A 255 10.64 9.27 0.59
C PHE A 255 9.92 10.21 -0.40
N HIS A 256 9.46 9.69 -1.53
CA HIS A 256 8.69 10.46 -2.49
C HIS A 256 7.32 10.87 -1.90
N PRO A 257 6.83 12.11 -2.11
CA PRO A 257 5.52 12.56 -1.60
C PRO A 257 4.33 11.71 -2.06
N GLY A 258 4.48 10.97 -3.17
CA GLY A 258 3.51 10.00 -3.67
C GLY A 258 3.42 8.71 -2.85
N ASN A 259 4.45 8.37 -2.07
CA ASN A 259 4.53 7.18 -1.22
C ASN A 259 4.12 7.49 0.24
N ILE A 260 3.59 8.69 0.50
CA ILE A 260 3.08 9.09 1.81
C ILE A 260 1.63 9.51 1.65
N HIS A 261 0.73 8.75 2.24
CA HIS A 261 -0.68 9.11 2.31
C HIS A 261 -0.96 9.89 3.56
N VAL A 262 -1.79 10.93 3.42
CA VAL A 262 -2.25 11.76 4.53
C VAL A 262 -3.76 11.70 4.67
N VAL A 263 -4.21 11.74 5.92
CA VAL A 263 -5.60 12.01 6.29
C VAL A 263 -5.63 13.39 6.91
N LEU A 264 -6.52 14.24 6.43
CA LEU A 264 -6.71 15.59 6.96
C LEU A 264 -8.01 15.67 7.77
N ASN A 265 -8.01 16.51 8.80
CA ASN A 265 -9.21 16.91 9.50
C ASN A 265 -10.09 17.81 8.60
N LYS A 266 -11.34 18.04 9.00
CA LYS A 266 -12.28 18.92 8.27
C LYS A 266 -11.75 20.34 8.07
N ASN A 267 -10.94 20.85 9.00
CA ASN A 267 -10.28 22.15 8.92
C ASN A 267 -8.98 22.14 8.09
N GLY A 268 -8.63 21.02 7.46
CA GLY A 268 -7.45 20.86 6.61
C GLY A 268 -6.15 20.55 7.36
N THR A 269 -6.15 20.46 8.69
CA THR A 269 -4.93 20.09 9.45
C THR A 269 -4.62 18.61 9.32
N LEU A 270 -3.34 18.24 9.44
CA LEU A 270 -2.90 16.85 9.36
C LEU A 270 -3.44 16.03 10.54
N LYS A 271 -4.20 14.98 10.24
CA LYS A 271 -4.69 14.00 11.22
C LYS A 271 -3.72 12.80 11.33
N GLU A 272 -3.37 12.22 10.19
CA GLU A 272 -2.50 11.05 10.08
C GLU A 272 -1.62 11.16 8.82
N ALA A 273 -0.43 10.57 8.89
CA ALA A 273 0.44 10.34 7.73
C ALA A 273 0.97 8.90 7.80
N LYS A 274 0.96 8.17 6.68
CA LYS A 274 1.38 6.77 6.62
C LYS A 274 2.28 6.52 5.41
N LEU A 275 3.33 5.75 5.64
CA LEU A 275 4.21 5.25 4.57
C LEU A 275 3.48 4.20 3.72
N LEU A 276 3.82 4.21 2.43
CA LEU A 276 3.36 3.27 1.43
C LEU A 276 4.51 2.84 0.52
N ASP A 277 4.23 1.83 -0.29
CA ASP A 277 5.13 1.29 -1.31
C ASP A 277 6.49 0.82 -0.76
N TYR A 278 6.44 -0.29 -0.03
CA TYR A 278 7.60 -0.99 0.52
C TYR A 278 8.33 -1.87 -0.52
N GLY A 279 8.17 -1.57 -1.81
CA GLY A 279 8.77 -2.33 -2.91
C GLY A 279 10.26 -2.05 -3.09
N TYR A 280 10.97 -2.94 -3.77
CA TYR A 280 12.39 -2.74 -4.10
C TYR A 280 12.60 -1.58 -5.10
N PRO A 281 13.63 -0.72 -4.95
CA PRO A 281 14.69 -0.70 -3.93
C PRO A 281 14.39 0.25 -2.74
N GLY A 282 13.14 0.34 -2.31
CA GLY A 282 12.67 1.27 -1.28
C GLY A 282 13.02 0.89 0.16
N LEU A 283 13.65 -0.27 0.39
CA LEU A 283 13.99 -0.76 1.72
C LEU A 283 15.44 -1.25 1.81
N VAL A 284 16.11 -0.90 2.91
CA VAL A 284 17.50 -1.28 3.18
C VAL A 284 17.63 -1.97 4.53
N ALA A 285 18.44 -3.01 4.59
CA ALA A 285 18.78 -3.73 5.81
C ALA A 285 19.90 -3.00 6.56
N ILE A 286 19.74 -2.87 7.88
CA ILE A 286 20.59 -2.07 8.76
C ILE A 286 21.43 -3.00 9.64
N ASP A 287 22.70 -2.65 9.88
CA ASP A 287 23.52 -3.31 10.89
C ASP A 287 22.87 -3.19 12.29
N PRO A 288 22.70 -4.30 13.04
CA PRO A 288 22.09 -4.28 14.37
C PRO A 288 22.76 -3.35 15.39
N THR A 289 24.05 -3.04 15.21
CA THR A 289 24.83 -2.15 16.07
C THR A 289 24.68 -0.67 15.71
N THR A 290 23.98 -0.36 14.62
CA THR A 290 23.75 1.02 14.18
C THR A 290 22.97 1.78 15.23
N LYS A 291 23.52 2.93 15.64
CA LYS A 291 22.91 3.79 16.64
C LYS A 291 21.77 4.62 16.04
N LYS A 292 20.80 4.99 16.89
CA LYS A 292 19.61 5.75 16.49
C LYS A 292 19.96 7.08 15.82
N GLU A 293 20.97 7.77 16.31
CA GLU A 293 21.36 9.10 15.81
C GLU A 293 21.85 9.04 14.36
N VAL A 294 22.48 7.92 13.95
CA VAL A 294 22.90 7.69 12.56
C VAL A 294 21.70 7.52 11.64
N LEU A 295 20.63 6.87 12.13
CA LEU A 295 19.40 6.64 11.39
C LEU A 295 18.56 7.91 11.27
N GLU A 296 18.53 8.72 12.33
CA GLU A 296 17.90 10.05 12.33
C GLU A 296 18.62 10.99 11.36
N ASP A 297 19.96 11.05 11.38
CA ASP A 297 20.73 11.83 10.40
C ASP A 297 20.44 11.40 8.96
N TYR A 298 20.41 10.09 8.70
CA TYR A 298 20.08 9.57 7.39
C TYR A 298 18.66 9.99 6.95
N PHE A 299 17.68 9.89 7.85
CA PHE A 299 16.31 10.33 7.58
C PHE A 299 16.28 11.82 7.20
N GLU A 300 16.97 12.67 7.96
CA GLU A 300 17.05 14.10 7.69
C GLU A 300 17.61 14.42 6.30
N ARG A 301 18.73 13.77 5.94
CA ARG A 301 19.33 13.94 4.61
C ARG A 301 18.39 13.50 3.49
N ARG A 302 17.79 12.33 3.61
CA ARG A 302 16.89 11.78 2.58
C ARG A 302 15.57 12.54 2.49
N TRP A 303 15.07 13.07 3.60
CA TRP A 303 13.88 13.91 3.62
C TRP A 303 14.08 15.16 2.76
N VAL A 304 15.21 15.85 2.95
CA VAL A 304 15.57 17.05 2.18
C VAL A 304 15.69 16.77 0.69
N GLU A 305 16.22 15.60 0.30
CA GLU A 305 16.35 15.22 -1.11
C GLU A 305 15.00 14.88 -1.78
N GLY A 306 14.08 14.29 -1.02
CA GLY A 306 12.77 13.84 -1.53
C GLY A 306 11.69 14.92 -1.56
N TRP A 307 11.86 16.00 -0.79
CA TRP A 307 10.81 16.99 -0.56
C TRP A 307 11.21 18.40 -0.99
N PRO A 308 10.35 19.10 -1.75
CA PRO A 308 10.60 20.46 -2.16
C PRO A 308 10.63 21.39 -0.93
N ARG A 309 11.56 22.35 -0.93
CA ARG A 309 11.54 23.50 -0.03
C ARG A 309 10.77 24.61 -0.71
N TYR A 310 9.78 25.18 -0.02
CA TYR A 310 9.04 26.32 -0.53
C TYR A 310 9.61 27.59 0.09
N GLU A 311 10.13 28.49 -0.75
CA GLU A 311 10.59 29.80 -0.28
C GLU A 311 9.38 30.62 0.19
N GLU A 312 9.50 31.27 1.34
CA GLU A 312 8.46 32.18 1.83
C GLU A 312 8.50 33.45 0.96
N ASN A 313 7.44 33.67 0.19
CA ASN A 313 7.19 34.91 -0.53
C ASN A 313 6.27 35.81 0.30
#